data_AF-A0A2P5A926-F1
#
_entry.id   AF-A0A2P5A926-F1
#
_cell.length_a   1.000
_cell.length_b   1.000
_cell.length_c   1.000
_cell.angle_alpha   90.00
_cell.angle_beta   90.00
_cell.angle_gamma   90.00
#
_symmetry.space_group_name_H-M   'P 1'
#
loop_
_entity.id
_entity.type
_entity.pdbx_description
1 polymer ?
#
loop_
_entity_poly.entity_id
_entity_poly.type
_entity_poly.pdbx_seq_one_letter_code
_entity_poly.pdbx_strand_id
1 'polypeptide(L)'
;LDDINDIKYLRLPSSKLGHEIVKEDRIGDDHHGHMHHVDHDDDASLHTHHDPTELRYSVFFNLEDLKVGLTKPIYFPKKKHSSPLLPRQSAASVPFSLKQLPNILKLFSLPQGSPEAKAAEFTLRMCESKTVMGEIRICATSFESMLDFIRSIFGMENIGHGLTLLTTTFYNDSKTFFQNYTVLEVPKEIPTPKMVACHLMEFPYAVYGCHTQMSDRKVYKISLRGEKGDKVVAIAVCHMDTSEWEPNHPSFKALGFGPGMAPVCHFFPDETNLLWLPSTVPV
;
A
#
# COMPACT_ATOMS: atom_id res chain seq x y z
N LEU A 1 15.28 24.04 -26.28
CA LEU A 1 16.45 23.20 -25.97
C LEU A 1 16.95 23.72 -24.65
N ASP A 2 17.08 22.80 -23.69
CA ASP A 2 17.40 22.97 -22.26
C ASP A 2 16.23 22.74 -21.29
N ASP A 3 16.58 21.97 -20.25
CA ASP A 3 15.87 21.52 -19.04
C ASP A 3 14.94 20.30 -19.10
N ILE A 4 15.55 19.12 -19.33
CA ILE A 4 15.11 17.86 -18.69
C ILE A 4 16.35 17.17 -18.13
N ASN A 5 16.62 17.36 -16.83
CA ASN A 5 17.42 16.44 -16.02
C ASN A 5 17.24 16.78 -14.53
N ASP A 6 16.17 16.26 -13.93
CA ASP A 6 16.05 16.17 -12.48
C ASP A 6 15.53 14.78 -12.09
N ILE A 7 16.33 13.76 -12.41
CA ILE A 7 16.18 12.43 -11.81
C ILE A 7 16.89 12.47 -10.47
N LYS A 8 16.13 12.65 -9.38
CA LYS A 8 16.63 12.46 -8.02
C LYS A 8 16.91 10.97 -7.79
N TYR A 9 18.17 10.59 -7.92
CA TYR A 9 18.67 9.30 -7.42
C TYR A 9 18.55 9.27 -5.89
N LEU A 10 17.70 8.38 -5.35
CA LEU A 10 17.73 8.00 -3.94
C LEU A 10 19.04 7.25 -3.66
N ARG A 11 20.06 7.99 -3.22
CA ARG A 11 21.34 7.44 -2.74
C ARG A 11 21.20 7.14 -1.25
N LEU A 12 21.09 5.87 -0.87
CA LEU A 12 21.07 5.45 0.53
C LEU A 12 22.49 5.50 1.13
N PRO A 13 22.67 6.02 2.36
CA PRO A 13 23.96 5.96 3.05
C PRO A 13 24.27 4.55 3.53
N SER A 14 25.52 4.15 3.31
CA SER A 14 26.09 2.86 3.67
C SER A 14 26.24 2.70 5.19
N SER A 15 26.04 1.47 5.64
CA SER A 15 26.16 0.96 7.01
C SER A 15 27.39 1.41 7.79
N LYS A 16 27.22 1.71 9.08
CA LYS A 16 28.18 1.37 10.13
C LYS A 16 27.47 0.78 11.35
N LEU A 17 27.42 -0.54 11.39
CA LEU A 17 27.31 -1.30 12.63
C LEU A 17 28.75 -1.70 12.99
N GLY A 18 29.27 -1.22 14.12
CA GLY A 18 30.61 -1.54 14.59
C GLY A 18 30.86 -1.00 15.98
N HIS A 19 31.04 -1.94 16.91
CA HIS A 19 31.49 -1.84 18.30
C HIS A 19 32.20 -0.57 18.76
N GLU A 20 31.85 -0.10 19.97
CA GLU A 20 32.85 0.12 21.02
C GLU A 20 32.21 0.04 22.42
N ILE A 21 32.77 -0.85 23.25
CA ILE A 21 32.57 -0.92 24.70
C ILE A 21 33.71 -0.13 25.31
N VAL A 22 33.43 0.90 26.11
CA VAL A 22 34.32 1.36 27.19
C VAL A 22 33.46 1.78 28.39
N LYS A 23 33.78 1.20 29.55
CA LYS A 23 33.28 1.55 30.89
C LYS A 23 34.21 2.60 31.52
N GLU A 24 33.66 3.54 32.30
CA GLU A 24 34.09 3.92 33.67
C GLU A 24 33.08 4.97 34.23
N ASP A 25 32.30 4.67 35.28
CA ASP A 25 32.44 5.11 36.70
C ASP A 25 32.59 6.65 36.89
N ARG A 26 31.91 7.42 37.76
CA ARG A 26 31.08 7.19 38.96
C ARG A 26 30.54 8.54 39.52
N ILE A 27 29.46 8.50 40.34
CA ILE A 27 28.99 9.48 41.38
C ILE A 27 28.37 10.79 40.85
N GLY A 28 27.20 11.31 41.28
CA GLY A 28 26.20 11.01 42.32
C GLY A 28 25.51 12.34 42.68
N ASP A 29 24.16 12.40 42.75
CA ASP A 29 23.41 13.15 43.78
C ASP A 29 21.88 13.03 43.59
N ASP A 30 21.21 12.93 44.73
CA ASP A 30 19.76 12.88 44.93
C ASP A 30 19.08 14.25 44.71
N HIS A 31 17.85 14.27 44.16
CA HIS A 31 16.67 14.88 44.83
C HIS A 31 15.38 14.86 43.98
N HIS A 32 14.34 14.32 44.63
CA HIS A 32 12.91 14.67 44.59
C HIS A 32 12.15 14.87 43.26
N GLY A 33 11.41 13.80 42.90
CA GLY A 33 9.95 13.82 42.75
C GLY A 33 9.27 15.03 42.12
N HIS A 34 8.92 14.89 40.84
CA HIS A 34 7.62 15.37 40.34
C HIS A 34 7.08 14.42 39.27
N MET A 35 5.92 13.85 39.59
CA MET A 35 5.08 13.05 38.72
C MET A 35 4.49 14.01 37.67
N HIS A 36 5.04 14.02 36.46
CA HIS A 36 4.39 14.64 35.32
C HIS A 36 3.65 13.57 34.54
N HIS A 37 2.34 13.52 34.78
CA HIS A 37 1.39 13.02 33.80
C HIS A 37 1.65 13.78 32.49
N VAL A 38 2.07 13.07 31.45
CA VAL A 38 1.99 13.58 30.09
C VAL A 38 0.75 12.95 29.50
N ASP A 39 -0.26 13.79 29.41
CA ASP A 39 -1.57 13.50 28.87
C ASP A 39 -1.47 12.85 27.49
N HIS A 40 -2.36 11.89 27.25
CA HIS A 40 -2.68 11.43 25.91
C HIS A 40 -3.22 12.64 25.14
N ASP A 41 -2.46 13.13 24.17
CA ASP A 41 -2.98 14.05 23.16
C ASP A 41 -3.99 13.28 22.29
N ASP A 42 -5.24 13.32 22.73
CA ASP A 42 -6.43 13.00 21.96
C ASP A 42 -6.41 13.83 20.67
N ASP A 43 -6.31 13.15 19.53
CA ASP A 43 -6.41 13.72 18.18
C ASP A 43 -7.82 14.26 17.93
N ALA A 44 -8.06 15.48 18.41
CA ALA A 44 -9.25 16.26 18.12
C ALA A 44 -9.17 16.85 16.70
N SER A 45 -9.47 16.03 15.69
CA SER A 45 -9.99 16.56 14.42
C SER A 45 -11.12 15.68 13.84
N LEU A 46 -12.34 16.18 14.05
CA LEU A 46 -13.62 15.78 13.47
C LEU A 46 -14.22 14.42 13.89
N HIS A 47 -15.18 14.51 14.82
CA HIS A 47 -16.24 13.54 15.01
C HIS A 47 -17.05 13.32 13.71
N THR A 48 -16.64 12.34 12.92
CA THR A 48 -17.60 11.42 12.32
C THR A 48 -17.09 10.02 12.62
N HIS A 49 -17.81 9.28 13.47
CA HIS A 49 -17.54 7.88 13.76
C HIS A 49 -17.84 7.03 12.51
N HIS A 50 -17.04 7.18 11.46
CA HIS A 50 -17.07 6.23 10.36
C HIS A 50 -16.37 4.96 10.85
N ASP A 51 -17.06 3.83 10.73
CA ASP A 51 -16.46 2.52 10.95
C ASP A 51 -15.20 2.42 10.06
N PRO A 52 -14.01 2.12 10.63
CA PRO A 52 -12.79 1.93 9.85
C PRO A 52 -12.96 0.95 8.67
N THR A 53 -13.89 0.01 8.77
CA THR A 53 -14.27 -0.93 7.73
C THR A 53 -14.96 -0.24 6.55
N GLU A 54 -15.89 0.67 6.84
CA GLU A 54 -16.65 1.45 5.84
C GLU A 54 -15.74 2.46 5.13
N LEU A 55 -14.77 3.05 5.85
CA LEU A 55 -13.74 3.89 5.22
C LEU A 55 -12.91 3.11 4.19
N ARG A 56 -12.53 1.88 4.52
CA ARG A 56 -11.77 1.00 3.60
C ARG A 56 -12.60 0.60 2.37
N TYR A 57 -13.93 0.62 2.43
CA TYR A 57 -14.78 0.35 1.27
C TYR A 57 -14.88 1.49 0.27
N SER A 58 -14.63 2.73 0.71
CA SER A 58 -14.70 3.91 -0.15
C SER A 58 -13.67 3.95 -1.30
N VAL A 59 -12.68 3.06 -1.28
CA VAL A 59 -11.74 2.92 -2.41
C VAL A 59 -12.37 2.20 -3.59
N PHE A 60 -13.43 1.40 -3.38
CA PHE A 60 -14.12 0.67 -4.43
C PHE A 60 -15.17 1.56 -5.11
N PHE A 61 -15.29 1.44 -6.43
CA PHE A 61 -16.26 2.20 -7.22
C PHE A 61 -16.68 1.44 -8.48
N ASN A 62 -17.76 1.91 -9.12
CA ASN A 62 -18.20 1.41 -10.42
C ASN A 62 -17.54 2.20 -11.54
N LEU A 63 -17.24 1.58 -12.67
CA LEU A 63 -16.64 2.29 -13.81
C LEU A 63 -17.43 3.53 -14.24
N GLU A 64 -18.76 3.51 -14.10
CA GLU A 64 -19.64 4.64 -14.40
C GLU A 64 -19.45 5.87 -13.50
N ASP A 65 -18.83 5.68 -12.34
CA ASP A 65 -18.49 6.75 -11.39
C ASP A 65 -17.32 7.61 -11.91
N LEU A 66 -16.59 7.15 -12.92
CA LEU A 66 -15.47 7.87 -13.53
C LEU A 66 -15.90 8.82 -14.66
N LYS A 67 -16.90 9.67 -14.42
CA LYS A 67 -17.33 10.70 -15.37
C LYS A 67 -16.96 12.09 -14.85
N VAL A 68 -16.54 12.95 -15.76
CA VAL A 68 -16.17 14.34 -15.44
C VAL A 68 -17.32 15.03 -14.71
N GLY A 69 -16.99 15.70 -13.61
CA GLY A 69 -17.95 16.39 -12.76
C GLY A 69 -18.67 15.51 -11.74
N LEU A 70 -18.57 14.18 -11.80
CA LEU A 70 -19.08 13.32 -10.74
C LEU A 70 -18.20 13.41 -9.49
N THR A 71 -18.87 13.35 -8.35
CA THR A 71 -18.26 13.47 -7.02
C THR A 71 -18.51 12.20 -6.22
N LYS A 72 -17.48 11.70 -5.54
CA LYS A 72 -17.57 10.54 -4.64
C LYS A 72 -16.78 10.78 -3.35
N PRO A 73 -17.25 10.26 -2.20
CA PRO A 73 -16.44 10.21 -0.99
C PRO A 73 -15.33 9.17 -1.18
N ILE A 74 -14.07 9.58 -1.01
CA ILE A 74 -12.92 8.68 -1.13
C ILE A 74 -12.03 8.85 0.09
N TYR A 75 -11.60 7.72 0.65
CA TYR A 75 -10.59 7.66 1.69
C TYR A 75 -9.20 7.42 1.08
N PHE A 76 -8.35 8.44 1.15
CA PHE A 76 -6.92 8.38 0.84
C PHE A 76 -6.12 8.46 2.14
N PRO A 77 -5.83 7.32 2.82
CA PRO A 77 -4.98 7.30 4.00
C PRO A 77 -3.60 7.84 3.66
N LYS A 78 -3.05 8.73 4.48
CA LYS A 78 -1.60 9.03 4.42
C LYS A 78 -0.90 8.17 5.46
N LYS A 79 -0.27 7.07 5.03
CA LYS A 79 0.63 6.32 5.91
C LYS A 79 1.88 7.17 6.15
N LYS A 80 2.16 7.54 7.40
CA LYS A 80 3.44 8.15 7.76
C LYS A 80 4.53 7.09 7.58
N HIS A 81 5.54 7.42 6.77
CA HIS A 81 6.83 6.72 6.65
C HIS A 81 6.72 5.19 6.80
N SER A 82 6.41 4.49 5.71
CA SER A 82 6.58 3.04 5.69
C SER A 82 8.06 2.72 5.95
N SER A 83 8.33 1.81 6.88
CA SER A 83 9.68 1.23 7.02
C SER A 83 10.16 0.74 5.66
N PRO A 84 11.44 0.93 5.30
CA PRO A 84 11.93 0.43 4.03
C PRO A 84 11.81 -1.11 3.96
N LEU A 85 11.68 -1.65 2.75
CA LEU A 85 11.82 -3.09 2.54
C LEU A 85 13.20 -3.53 3.02
N LEU A 86 13.24 -4.64 3.74
CA LEU A 86 14.49 -5.23 4.18
C LEU A 86 15.21 -5.89 2.99
N PRO A 87 16.55 -5.85 2.93
CA PRO A 87 17.30 -6.70 2.03
C PRO A 87 17.00 -8.17 2.31
N ARG A 88 17.05 -9.03 1.27
CA ARG A 88 16.72 -10.46 1.38
C ARG A 88 17.40 -11.16 2.55
N GLN A 89 18.67 -10.86 2.80
CA GLN A 89 19.44 -11.45 3.90
C GLN A 89 18.86 -11.10 5.28
N SER A 90 18.41 -9.86 5.46
CA SER A 90 17.80 -9.41 6.72
C SER A 90 16.36 -9.92 6.84
N ALA A 91 15.61 -9.94 5.75
CA ALA A 91 14.26 -10.50 5.75
C ALA A 91 14.26 -12.00 6.10
N ALA A 92 15.27 -12.75 5.65
CA ALA A 92 15.40 -14.19 5.89
C ALA A 92 15.65 -14.56 7.36
N SER A 93 16.11 -13.62 8.19
CA SER A 93 16.28 -13.86 9.64
C SER A 93 14.97 -13.71 10.42
N VAL A 94 13.93 -13.14 9.79
CA VAL A 94 12.61 -12.98 10.41
C VAL A 94 11.69 -14.11 9.92
N PRO A 95 11.14 -14.93 10.83
CA PRO A 95 10.18 -15.94 10.43
C PRO A 95 8.93 -15.28 9.84
N PHE A 96 8.45 -15.79 8.70
CA PHE A 96 7.25 -15.28 8.02
C PHE A 96 6.23 -16.42 7.82
N SER A 97 5.58 -16.81 8.91
CA SER A 97 4.49 -17.79 8.90
C SER A 97 3.56 -17.60 10.10
N LEU A 98 2.28 -17.88 9.92
CA LEU A 98 1.28 -17.84 10.99
C LEU A 98 1.64 -18.76 12.16
N LYS A 99 2.22 -19.93 11.87
CA LYS A 99 2.67 -20.88 12.91
C LYS A 99 3.78 -20.31 13.80
N GLN A 100 4.53 -19.33 13.28
CA GLN A 100 5.63 -18.66 13.97
C GLN A 100 5.21 -17.34 14.60
N LEU A 101 3.91 -17.00 14.61
CA LEU A 101 3.40 -15.77 15.21
C LEU A 101 3.94 -15.52 16.62
N PRO A 102 3.97 -16.49 17.56
CA PRO A 102 4.54 -16.24 18.89
C PRO A 102 6.01 -15.79 18.86
N ASN A 103 6.81 -16.34 17.94
CA ASN A 103 8.22 -15.98 17.78
C ASN A 103 8.37 -14.59 17.13
N ILE A 104 7.49 -14.24 16.19
CA ILE A 104 7.45 -12.91 15.57
C ILE A 104 7.11 -11.85 16.63
N LEU A 105 6.07 -12.08 17.43
CA LEU A 105 5.66 -11.15 18.49
C LEU A 105 6.79 -10.95 19.50
N LYS A 106 7.47 -12.03 19.91
CA LYS A 106 8.63 -11.95 20.80
C LYS A 106 9.80 -11.19 20.17
N LEU A 107 10.13 -11.44 18.91
CA LEU A 107 11.24 -10.79 18.20
C LEU A 107 11.08 -9.28 18.12
N PHE A 108 9.85 -8.80 17.85
CA PHE A 108 9.54 -7.38 17.74
C PHE A 108 9.00 -6.75 19.02
N SER A 109 9.00 -7.50 20.14
CA SER A 109 8.47 -7.04 21.43
C SER A 109 7.02 -6.53 21.34
N LEU A 110 6.19 -7.17 20.51
CA LEU A 110 4.79 -6.81 20.34
C LEU A 110 3.92 -7.48 21.41
N PRO A 111 3.15 -6.70 22.20
CA PRO A 111 2.22 -7.27 23.17
C PRO A 111 1.16 -8.14 22.49
N GLN A 112 0.87 -9.30 23.06
CA GLN A 112 -0.17 -10.17 22.54
C GLN A 112 -1.53 -9.45 22.55
N GLY A 113 -2.24 -9.50 21.42
CA GLY A 113 -3.55 -8.86 21.28
C GLY A 113 -3.51 -7.36 21.00
N SER A 114 -2.32 -6.74 20.92
CA SER A 114 -2.18 -5.35 20.47
C SER A 114 -2.69 -5.19 19.03
N PRO A 115 -3.03 -3.95 18.60
CA PRO A 115 -3.40 -3.68 17.21
C PRO A 115 -2.35 -4.18 16.22
N GLU A 116 -1.07 -3.97 16.49
CA GLU A 116 0.06 -4.39 15.66
C GLU A 116 0.18 -5.92 15.59
N ALA A 117 -0.03 -6.61 16.72
CA ALA A 117 -0.01 -8.07 16.77
C ALA A 117 -1.15 -8.67 15.93
N LYS A 118 -2.35 -8.10 16.04
CA LYS A 118 -3.53 -8.51 15.24
C LYS A 118 -3.33 -8.21 13.75
N ALA A 119 -2.73 -7.07 13.42
CA ALA A 119 -2.42 -6.70 12.05
C ALA A 119 -1.37 -7.63 11.43
N ALA A 120 -0.31 -7.97 12.16
CA ALA A 120 0.69 -8.93 11.73
C ALA A 120 0.08 -10.33 11.53
N GLU A 121 -0.77 -10.78 12.45
CA GLU A 121 -1.52 -12.03 12.31
C GLU A 121 -2.41 -12.03 11.05
N PHE A 122 -3.15 -10.95 10.82
CA PHE A 122 -4.00 -10.79 9.64
C PHE A 122 -3.18 -10.85 8.35
N THR A 123 -2.06 -10.13 8.28
CA THR A 123 -1.12 -10.19 7.15
C THR A 123 -0.66 -11.62 6.89
N LEU A 124 -0.22 -12.35 7.91
CA LEU A 124 0.23 -13.74 7.75
C LEU A 124 -0.89 -14.65 7.25
N ARG A 125 -2.11 -14.52 7.78
CA ARG A 125 -3.28 -15.28 7.32
C ARG A 125 -3.58 -15.01 5.84
N MET A 126 -3.56 -13.74 5.44
CA MET A 126 -3.75 -13.35 4.03
C MET A 126 -2.68 -13.97 3.14
N CYS A 127 -1.41 -13.85 3.53
CA CYS A 127 -0.28 -14.39 2.77
C CYS A 127 -0.28 -15.91 2.62
N GLU A 128 -0.76 -16.64 3.64
CA GLU A 128 -0.84 -18.11 3.61
C GLU A 128 -2.16 -18.64 3.04
N SER A 129 -3.16 -17.79 2.82
CA SER A 129 -4.45 -18.21 2.25
C SER A 129 -4.28 -18.69 0.81
N LYS A 130 -5.26 -19.47 0.32
CA LYS A 130 -5.24 -19.95 -1.07
C LYS A 130 -5.53 -18.80 -2.03
N THR A 131 -4.85 -18.79 -3.16
CA THR A 131 -5.13 -17.86 -4.27
C THR A 131 -6.47 -18.17 -4.90
N VAL A 132 -7.12 -17.12 -5.42
CA VAL A 132 -8.32 -17.27 -6.27
C VAL A 132 -7.88 -17.81 -7.63
N MET A 133 -8.79 -18.51 -8.34
CA MET A 133 -8.53 -18.95 -9.71
C MET A 133 -8.15 -17.77 -10.61
N GLY A 134 -7.05 -17.91 -11.36
CA GLY A 134 -6.54 -16.85 -12.24
C GLY A 134 -5.77 -15.72 -11.54
N GLU A 135 -5.62 -15.75 -10.21
CA GLU A 135 -4.74 -14.85 -9.47
C GLU A 135 -3.39 -15.53 -9.20
N ILE A 136 -2.29 -14.83 -9.47
CA ILE A 136 -0.97 -15.18 -8.94
C ILE A 136 -0.57 -14.11 -7.94
N ARG A 137 -0.20 -14.50 -6.72
CA ARG A 137 0.24 -13.57 -5.69
C ARG A 137 1.40 -14.10 -4.87
N ILE A 138 2.11 -13.18 -4.23
CA ILE A 138 3.11 -13.44 -3.19
C ILE A 138 3.00 -12.39 -2.09
N CYS A 139 3.54 -12.70 -0.91
CA CYS A 139 3.94 -11.68 0.05
C CYS A 139 5.45 -11.48 -0.03
N ALA A 140 5.86 -10.37 -0.62
CA ALA A 140 7.25 -9.98 -0.73
C ALA A 140 7.74 -9.41 0.60
N THR A 141 8.63 -10.14 1.26
CA THR A 141 9.30 -9.74 2.51
C THR A 141 10.59 -8.97 2.26
N SER A 142 11.02 -8.86 1.02
CA SER A 142 12.21 -8.11 0.61
C SER A 142 12.02 -7.47 -0.75
N PHE A 143 12.78 -6.40 -1.02
CA PHE A 143 12.76 -5.74 -2.33
C PHE A 143 13.14 -6.70 -3.45
N GLU A 144 14.13 -7.56 -3.22
CA GLU A 144 14.57 -8.55 -4.18
C GLU A 144 13.47 -9.59 -4.46
N SER A 145 12.72 -10.03 -3.45
CA SER A 145 11.59 -10.94 -3.66
C SER A 145 10.44 -10.31 -4.46
N MET A 146 10.17 -9.01 -4.24
CA MET A 146 9.20 -8.25 -5.03
C MET A 146 9.66 -8.18 -6.48
N LEU A 147 10.92 -7.81 -6.71
CA LEU A 147 11.47 -7.73 -8.06
C LEU A 147 11.40 -9.09 -8.75
N ASP A 148 11.89 -10.17 -8.14
CA ASP A 148 11.86 -11.50 -8.76
C ASP A 148 10.45 -11.93 -9.19
N PHE A 149 9.43 -11.57 -8.40
CA PHE A 149 8.04 -11.79 -8.79
C PHE A 149 7.60 -10.93 -9.97
N ILE A 150 7.89 -9.63 -9.96
CA ILE A 150 7.62 -8.76 -11.11
C ILE A 150 8.28 -9.32 -12.38
N ARG A 151 9.52 -9.82 -12.24
CA ARG A 151 10.26 -10.42 -13.35
C ARG A 151 9.61 -11.70 -13.87
N SER A 152 9.11 -12.55 -12.97
CA SER A 152 8.46 -13.81 -13.38
C SER A 152 7.15 -13.57 -14.15
N ILE A 153 6.42 -12.48 -13.85
CA ILE A 153 5.18 -12.13 -14.54
C ILE A 153 5.43 -11.48 -15.90
N PHE A 154 6.36 -10.52 -15.97
CA PHE A 154 6.63 -9.78 -17.22
C PHE A 154 7.54 -10.55 -18.17
N GLY A 155 8.36 -11.47 -17.67
CA GLY A 155 9.37 -12.19 -18.45
C GLY A 155 10.62 -11.34 -18.67
N MET A 156 11.76 -12.02 -18.84
CA MET A 156 13.08 -11.38 -18.91
C MET A 156 13.23 -10.42 -20.10
N GLU A 157 12.60 -10.72 -21.23
CA GLU A 157 12.69 -9.89 -22.44
C GLU A 157 12.00 -8.52 -22.27
N ASN A 158 10.87 -8.47 -21.58
CA ASN A 158 10.11 -7.22 -21.38
C ASN A 158 10.75 -6.28 -20.35
N ILE A 159 11.61 -6.79 -19.45
CA ILE A 159 12.34 -5.97 -18.47
C ILE A 159 13.54 -5.27 -19.12
N GLY A 160 14.07 -5.82 -20.23
CA GLY A 160 15.15 -5.17 -20.99
C GLY A 160 14.77 -3.76 -21.47
N HIS A 161 13.47 -3.50 -21.63
CA HIS A 161 12.90 -2.20 -21.99
C HIS A 161 12.60 -1.30 -20.77
N GLY A 162 12.80 -1.81 -19.56
CA GLY A 162 12.55 -1.13 -18.30
C GLY A 162 11.22 -1.52 -17.63
N LEU A 163 11.04 -1.00 -16.42
CA LEU A 163 9.79 -1.11 -15.66
C LEU A 163 9.26 0.29 -15.41
N THR A 164 7.95 0.46 -15.55
CA THR A 164 7.25 1.69 -15.17
C THR A 164 6.54 1.46 -13.84
N LEU A 165 6.79 2.33 -12.86
CA LEU A 165 6.10 2.34 -11.58
C LEU A 165 5.08 3.47 -11.55
N LEU A 166 3.83 3.14 -11.23
CA LEU A 166 2.75 4.09 -11.02
C LEU A 166 2.30 4.07 -9.57
N THR A 167 2.06 5.24 -9.01
CA THR A 167 1.50 5.47 -7.67
C THR A 167 0.52 6.63 -7.71
N THR A 168 -0.40 6.68 -6.75
CA THR A 168 -1.26 7.85 -6.57
C THR A 168 -0.45 9.04 -6.07
N THR A 169 -0.57 10.17 -6.76
CA THR A 169 0.22 11.38 -6.48
C THR A 169 -0.65 12.44 -5.81
N PHE A 170 -0.18 12.98 -4.70
CA PHE A 170 -0.81 14.08 -3.97
C PHE A 170 -0.01 15.37 -4.20
N TYR A 171 -0.66 16.45 -4.60
CA TYR A 171 0.00 17.74 -4.84
C TYR A 171 -0.07 18.69 -3.64
N ASN A 172 -0.79 18.29 -2.58
CA ASN A 172 -1.03 19.11 -1.40
C ASN A 172 -0.84 18.28 -0.12
N ASP A 173 -0.20 18.88 0.88
CA ASP A 173 -0.04 18.31 2.22
C ASP A 173 -1.27 18.55 3.11
N SER A 174 -2.44 18.17 2.61
CA SER A 174 -3.66 18.19 3.41
C SER A 174 -3.67 17.11 4.48
N LYS A 175 -4.22 17.45 5.64
CA LYS A 175 -4.49 16.51 6.73
C LYS A 175 -5.82 15.77 6.56
N THR A 176 -6.54 16.01 5.46
CA THR A 176 -7.84 15.37 5.22
C THR A 176 -7.64 14.05 4.48
N PHE A 177 -7.99 12.96 5.15
CA PHE A 177 -7.90 11.61 4.58
C PHE A 177 -9.21 11.13 3.96
N PHE A 178 -10.36 11.65 4.41
CA PHE A 178 -11.67 11.30 3.87
C PHE A 178 -12.42 12.59 3.48
N GLN A 179 -12.82 12.68 2.22
CA GLN A 179 -13.63 13.79 1.70
C GLN A 179 -14.25 13.43 0.35
N ASN A 180 -15.14 14.28 -0.12
CA ASN A 180 -15.65 14.20 -1.48
C ASN A 180 -14.58 14.65 -2.48
N TYR A 181 -14.39 13.86 -3.54
CA TYR A 181 -13.53 14.16 -4.67
C TYR A 181 -14.33 14.18 -5.96
N THR A 182 -14.09 15.22 -6.77
CA THR A 182 -14.71 15.41 -8.08
C THR A 182 -13.73 15.07 -9.18
N VAL A 183 -14.19 14.29 -10.17
CA VAL A 183 -13.42 13.96 -11.38
C VAL A 183 -13.29 15.21 -12.26
N LEU A 184 -12.04 15.64 -12.50
CA LEU A 184 -11.74 16.88 -13.22
C LEU A 184 -11.68 16.71 -14.74
N GLU A 185 -11.19 15.56 -15.19
CA GLU A 185 -10.87 15.29 -16.58
C GLU A 185 -11.33 13.87 -16.94
N VAL A 186 -11.50 13.61 -18.24
CA VAL A 186 -11.81 12.25 -18.70
C VAL A 186 -10.69 11.32 -18.24
N PRO A 187 -10.99 10.24 -17.51
CA PRO A 187 -9.98 9.27 -17.06
C PRO A 187 -9.11 8.79 -18.22
N LYS A 188 -7.80 8.84 -18.04
CA LYS A 188 -6.87 8.35 -19.05
C LYS A 188 -6.60 6.87 -18.82
N GLU A 189 -7.07 6.03 -19.73
CA GLU A 189 -6.69 4.62 -19.77
C GLU A 189 -5.20 4.49 -20.08
N ILE A 190 -4.52 3.59 -19.38
CA ILE A 190 -3.12 3.22 -19.62
C ILE A 190 -3.15 1.81 -20.22
N PRO A 191 -3.01 1.66 -21.55
CA PRO A 191 -3.01 0.36 -22.19
C PRO A 191 -1.84 -0.47 -21.68
N THR A 192 -2.14 -1.62 -21.10
CA THR A 192 -1.11 -2.54 -20.65
C THR A 192 -1.60 -3.99 -20.72
N PRO A 193 -0.84 -4.91 -21.35
CA PRO A 193 -1.21 -6.32 -21.37
C PRO A 193 -0.98 -6.99 -20.01
N LYS A 194 -0.03 -6.46 -19.22
CA LYS A 194 0.39 -7.03 -17.94
C LYS A 194 0.61 -5.95 -16.88
N MET A 195 0.21 -6.26 -15.65
CA MET A 195 0.50 -5.42 -14.51
C MET A 195 0.76 -6.28 -13.28
N VAL A 196 1.52 -5.75 -12.33
CA VAL A 196 1.67 -6.30 -10.99
C VAL A 196 1.33 -5.21 -9.99
N ALA A 197 0.29 -5.44 -9.19
CA ALA A 197 -0.08 -4.57 -8.09
C ALA A 197 0.60 -5.07 -6.82
N CYS A 198 1.16 -4.18 -6.01
CA CYS A 198 1.78 -4.49 -4.73
C CYS A 198 1.23 -3.53 -3.67
N HIS A 199 0.64 -4.10 -2.63
CA HIS A 199 0.01 -3.36 -1.54
C HIS A 199 0.83 -3.52 -0.26
N LEU A 200 1.12 -2.41 0.42
CA LEU A 200 1.81 -2.44 1.71
C LEU A 200 0.92 -3.07 2.79
N MET A 201 1.35 -4.21 3.30
CA MET A 201 0.70 -4.97 4.37
C MET A 201 1.17 -4.49 5.73
N GLU A 202 0.29 -4.60 6.74
CA GLU A 202 0.60 -4.23 8.11
C GLU A 202 1.40 -5.36 8.77
N PHE A 203 2.71 -5.17 8.89
CA PHE A 203 3.65 -6.09 9.49
C PHE A 203 4.78 -5.29 10.18
N PRO A 204 5.55 -5.84 11.14
CA PRO A 204 6.55 -5.08 11.89
C PRO A 204 7.64 -4.38 11.05
N TYR A 205 7.80 -4.80 9.79
CA TYR A 205 8.53 -4.09 8.76
C TYR A 205 7.75 -4.17 7.44
N ALA A 206 8.17 -3.43 6.41
CA ALA A 206 7.45 -3.44 5.14
C ALA A 206 7.42 -4.83 4.49
N VAL A 207 6.19 -5.31 4.29
CA VAL A 207 5.86 -6.48 3.50
C VAL A 207 4.84 -6.06 2.46
N TYR A 208 5.01 -6.50 1.23
CA TYR A 208 4.07 -6.18 0.16
C TYR A 208 3.32 -7.42 -0.29
N GLY A 209 2.00 -7.37 -0.22
CA GLY A 209 1.12 -8.30 -0.90
C GLY A 209 1.10 -7.95 -2.38
N CYS A 210 1.87 -8.67 -3.19
CA CYS A 210 1.96 -8.44 -4.63
C CYS A 210 1.12 -9.47 -5.37
N HIS A 211 0.38 -9.05 -6.38
CA HIS A 211 -0.47 -9.93 -7.16
C HIS A 211 -0.66 -9.45 -8.60
N THR A 212 -1.07 -10.39 -9.45
CA THR A 212 -1.52 -10.14 -10.82
C THR A 212 -2.73 -11.00 -11.12
N GLN A 213 -3.76 -10.40 -11.70
CA GLN A 213 -4.99 -11.07 -12.09
C GLN A 213 -4.97 -11.39 -13.58
N MET A 214 -5.09 -12.65 -13.99
CA MET A 214 -5.04 -13.02 -15.41
C MET A 214 -6.27 -12.58 -16.22
N SER A 215 -7.39 -12.29 -15.56
CA SER A 215 -8.60 -11.78 -16.21
C SER A 215 -8.42 -10.36 -16.74
N ASP A 216 -9.32 -9.96 -17.66
CA ASP A 216 -9.29 -8.64 -18.27
C ASP A 216 -9.38 -7.52 -17.23
N ARG A 217 -8.55 -6.49 -17.42
CA ARG A 217 -8.31 -5.43 -16.45
C ARG A 217 -7.94 -4.15 -17.15
N LYS A 218 -8.35 -3.02 -16.56
CA LYS A 218 -8.05 -1.69 -17.07
C LYS A 218 -7.39 -0.84 -16.01
N VAL A 219 -6.37 -0.08 -16.41
CA VAL A 219 -5.65 0.85 -15.56
C VAL A 219 -6.03 2.27 -15.95
N TYR A 220 -6.38 3.09 -14.97
CA TYR A 220 -6.76 4.48 -15.19
C TYR A 220 -5.88 5.43 -14.37
N LYS A 221 -5.56 6.57 -14.98
CA LYS A 221 -5.04 7.77 -14.32
C LYS A 221 -6.16 8.80 -14.25
N ILE A 222 -6.51 9.23 -13.05
CA ILE A 222 -7.71 10.02 -12.78
C ILE A 222 -7.33 11.30 -12.04
N SER A 223 -7.61 12.45 -12.66
CA SER A 223 -7.43 13.77 -12.06
C SER A 223 -8.61 14.07 -11.13
N LEU A 224 -8.35 14.22 -9.83
CA LEU A 224 -9.35 14.46 -8.79
C LEU A 224 -9.11 15.79 -8.06
N ARG A 225 -10.21 16.48 -7.71
CA ARG A 225 -10.20 17.61 -6.78
C ARG A 225 -11.07 17.32 -5.56
N GLY A 226 -10.45 17.34 -4.38
CA GLY A 226 -11.15 17.28 -3.11
C GLY A 226 -11.94 18.56 -2.85
N GLU A 227 -13.07 18.46 -2.14
CA GLU A 227 -13.89 19.61 -1.74
C GLU A 227 -13.11 20.64 -0.91
N LYS A 228 -12.06 20.21 -0.20
CA LYS A 228 -11.15 21.09 0.55
C LYS A 228 -9.99 21.66 -0.27
N GLY A 229 -10.03 21.50 -1.59
CA GLY A 229 -9.05 22.04 -2.53
C GLY A 229 -7.88 21.12 -2.87
N ASP A 230 -7.82 19.93 -2.27
CA ASP A 230 -6.81 18.91 -2.54
C ASP A 230 -6.78 18.50 -4.01
N LYS A 231 -5.59 18.40 -4.58
CA LYS A 231 -5.40 17.84 -5.93
C LYS A 231 -4.70 16.50 -5.84
N VAL A 232 -5.32 15.50 -6.45
CA VAL A 232 -4.82 14.13 -6.48
C VAL A 232 -4.85 13.64 -7.91
N VAL A 233 -3.78 13.00 -8.33
CA VAL A 233 -3.79 12.18 -9.55
C VAL A 233 -3.75 10.74 -9.10
N ALA A 234 -4.93 10.12 -9.08
CA ALA A 234 -5.14 8.78 -8.58
C ALA A 234 -4.89 7.74 -9.66
N ILE A 235 -4.27 6.64 -9.25
CA ILE A 235 -4.20 5.42 -10.04
C ILE A 235 -5.35 4.52 -9.60
N ALA A 236 -6.06 3.95 -10.57
CA ALA A 236 -7.10 2.98 -10.31
C ALA A 236 -6.99 1.79 -11.24
N VAL A 237 -7.45 0.64 -10.74
CA VAL A 237 -7.58 -0.59 -11.51
C VAL A 237 -9.04 -1.00 -11.52
N CYS A 238 -9.53 -1.41 -12.68
CA CYS A 238 -10.81 -2.08 -12.86
C CYS A 238 -10.59 -3.51 -13.29
N HIS A 239 -11.20 -4.46 -12.58
CA HIS A 239 -11.29 -5.85 -12.95
C HIS A 239 -12.59 -6.05 -13.74
N MET A 240 -12.47 -6.37 -15.03
CA MET A 240 -13.60 -6.38 -15.95
C MET A 240 -14.43 -7.66 -15.86
N ASP A 241 -13.78 -8.77 -15.47
CA ASP A 241 -14.43 -10.04 -15.17
C ASP A 241 -14.15 -10.45 -13.73
N THR A 242 -15.24 -10.54 -12.95
CA THR A 242 -15.25 -10.87 -11.53
C THR A 242 -16.02 -12.17 -11.26
N SER A 243 -16.34 -12.95 -12.29
CA SER A 243 -17.20 -14.14 -12.18
C SER A 243 -16.63 -15.22 -11.25
N GLU A 244 -15.30 -15.34 -11.21
CA GLU A 244 -14.57 -16.32 -10.39
C GLU A 244 -14.17 -15.78 -9.01
N TRP A 245 -14.60 -14.56 -8.65
CA TRP A 245 -14.25 -13.98 -7.35
C TRP A 245 -15.08 -14.59 -6.22
N GLU A 246 -14.51 -14.62 -5.02
CA GLU A 246 -15.21 -15.12 -3.85
C GLU A 246 -16.46 -14.26 -3.57
N PRO A 247 -17.66 -14.85 -3.39
CA PRO A 247 -18.89 -14.08 -3.17
C PRO A 247 -18.85 -13.13 -1.97
N ASN A 248 -18.03 -13.44 -0.96
CA ASN A 248 -17.85 -12.61 0.23
C ASN A 248 -16.74 -11.56 0.08
N HIS A 249 -16.19 -11.38 -1.13
CA HIS A 249 -15.14 -10.39 -1.36
C HIS A 249 -15.65 -8.99 -0.95
N PRO A 250 -14.87 -8.20 -0.19
CA PRO A 250 -15.37 -6.95 0.41
C PRO A 250 -15.91 -5.92 -0.59
N SER A 251 -15.41 -5.94 -1.84
CA SER A 251 -15.91 -5.07 -2.91
C SER A 251 -17.38 -5.30 -3.24
N PHE A 252 -17.88 -6.53 -3.13
CA PHE A 252 -19.27 -6.86 -3.43
C PHE A 252 -20.22 -6.28 -2.39
N LYS A 253 -19.81 -6.27 -1.12
CA LYS A 253 -20.52 -5.54 -0.06
C LYS A 253 -20.49 -4.03 -0.32
N ALA A 254 -19.34 -3.48 -0.72
CA ALA A 254 -19.19 -2.05 -0.98
C ALA A 254 -20.03 -1.56 -2.16
N LEU A 255 -20.15 -2.37 -3.22
CA LEU A 255 -20.79 -1.98 -4.48
C LEU A 255 -22.22 -2.49 -4.65
N GLY A 256 -22.67 -3.41 -3.78
CA GLY A 256 -24.05 -3.89 -3.77
C GLY A 256 -24.39 -4.89 -4.87
N PHE A 257 -23.39 -5.57 -5.46
CA PHE A 257 -23.58 -6.62 -6.45
C PHE A 257 -22.65 -7.81 -6.18
N GLY A 258 -22.93 -8.97 -6.79
CA GLY A 258 -22.13 -10.19 -6.64
C GLY A 258 -21.19 -10.52 -7.82
N PRO A 259 -20.44 -11.62 -7.73
CA PRO A 259 -19.53 -12.08 -8.78
C PRO A 259 -20.17 -12.09 -10.18
N GLY A 260 -19.44 -11.58 -11.17
CA GLY A 260 -19.82 -11.63 -12.60
C GLY A 260 -20.94 -10.66 -13.01
N MET A 261 -21.54 -9.93 -12.08
CA MET A 261 -22.62 -8.98 -12.40
C MET A 261 -22.11 -7.68 -13.03
N ALA A 262 -20.93 -7.21 -12.59
CA ALA A 262 -20.31 -5.97 -13.07
C ALA A 262 -18.80 -5.96 -12.80
N PRO A 263 -18.04 -5.07 -13.49
CA PRO A 263 -16.65 -4.79 -13.15
C PRO A 263 -16.50 -4.22 -11.73
N VAL A 264 -15.43 -4.61 -11.04
CA VAL A 264 -15.03 -4.01 -9.76
C VAL A 264 -13.84 -3.11 -9.99
N CYS A 265 -13.97 -1.81 -9.67
CA CYS A 265 -12.85 -0.88 -9.71
C CYS A 265 -12.42 -0.47 -8.31
N HIS A 266 -11.14 -0.15 -8.14
CA HIS A 266 -10.65 0.46 -6.91
C HIS A 266 -9.47 1.40 -7.15
N PHE A 267 -9.37 2.41 -6.27
CA PHE A 267 -8.22 3.31 -6.23
C PHE A 267 -7.03 2.67 -5.52
N PHE A 268 -5.83 3.13 -5.88
CA PHE A 268 -4.61 2.90 -5.12
C PHE A 268 -4.51 4.03 -4.09
N PRO A 269 -4.66 3.73 -2.79
CA PRO A 269 -5.00 4.76 -1.80
C PRO A 269 -3.85 5.72 -1.47
N ASP A 270 -2.60 5.32 -1.65
CA ASP A 270 -1.44 6.12 -1.28
C ASP A 270 -0.20 5.76 -2.11
N GLU A 271 0.91 6.45 -1.84
CA GLU A 271 2.21 6.24 -2.51
C GLU A 271 2.90 4.92 -2.17
N THR A 272 2.44 4.22 -1.12
CA THR A 272 2.93 2.88 -0.73
C THR A 272 2.20 1.76 -1.47
N ASN A 273 1.22 2.08 -2.31
CA ASN A 273 0.58 1.12 -3.19
C ASN A 273 1.17 1.27 -4.59
N LEU A 274 1.82 0.21 -5.05
CA LEU A 274 2.68 0.23 -6.22
C LEU A 274 2.02 -0.53 -7.36
N LEU A 275 1.89 0.10 -8.54
CA LEU A 275 1.47 -0.58 -9.75
C LEU A 275 2.63 -0.61 -10.74
N TRP A 276 3.16 -1.80 -10.98
CA TRP A 276 4.24 -2.04 -11.92
C TRP A 276 3.67 -2.42 -13.28
N LEU A 277 4.20 -1.80 -14.33
CA LEU A 277 3.92 -2.11 -15.73
C LEU A 277 5.23 -2.43 -16.46
N PRO A 278 5.23 -3.31 -17.47
CA PRO A 278 6.34 -3.38 -18.40
C PRO A 278 6.44 -2.03 -19.14
N SER A 279 7.65 -1.50 -19.30
CA SER A 279 7.82 -0.30 -20.13
C SER A 279 7.45 -0.62 -21.57
N THR A 280 6.53 0.14 -22.16
CA THR A 280 6.25 0.07 -23.59
C THR A 280 7.39 0.77 -24.33
N VAL A 281 7.98 0.10 -25.32
CA VAL A 281 8.76 0.82 -26.34
C VAL A 281 7.80 1.80 -27.02
N PRO A 282 8.09 3.10 -27.09
CA PRO A 282 7.33 3.97 -27.97
C PRO A 282 7.49 3.42 -29.39
N VAL A 283 6.39 2.97 -29.98
CA VAL A 283 6.32 2.61 -31.40
C VAL A 283 6.46 3.88 -32.23
#